data_AF-A0A1R4H8A6-F1
#
_entry.id   AF-A0A1R4H8A6-F1
#
_cell.length_a   1.000
_cell.length_b   1.000
_cell.length_c   1.000
_cell.angle_alpha   90.00
_cell.angle_beta   90.00
_cell.angle_gamma   90.00
#
_symmetry.space_group_name_H-M   'P 1'
#
loop_
_entity.id
_entity.type
_entity.pdbx_description
1 polymer ?
#
loop_
_entity_poly.entity_id
_entity_poly.type
_entity_poly.pdbx_seq_one_letter_code
_entity_poly.pdbx_strand_id
1 'polypeptide(L)'
;MIKNKLFAAISLLVATHLSHAYPRHDPNVYDNGNLWTITFHDDDSVNHNQWATQRICFTPYTLPAAGQTHIKGKWYSTSYPNWNGYYQQEGDEVKLLGNYANGVGNDGISFDIVTTGKSTTIGAGHWVEWRDSGWASPFHVFGNALLQRIGKCNVPHTPITKADLALLAREIKPRSLLTGGTAEFPIQQGQVPLQGTNKLETLFPLQ
;
A
#
# COMPACT_ATOMS: atom_id res chain seq x y z
N MET A 1 -51.91 48.82 42.22
CA MET A 1 -50.63 48.87 41.48
C MET A 1 -50.27 47.46 41.04
N ILE A 2 -50.46 47.15 39.76
CA ILE A 2 -50.23 45.82 39.16
C ILE A 2 -48.79 45.80 38.65
N LYS A 3 -47.96 44.85 39.12
CA LYS A 3 -46.60 44.63 38.60
C LYS A 3 -46.61 43.43 37.65
N ASN A 4 -46.73 43.70 36.36
CA ASN A 4 -46.54 42.69 35.31
C ASN A 4 -45.05 42.33 35.23
N LYS A 5 -44.70 41.10 35.58
CA LYS A 5 -43.36 40.54 35.33
C LYS A 5 -43.34 39.96 33.93
N LEU A 6 -42.62 40.63 33.02
CA LEU A 6 -42.31 40.13 31.70
C LEU A 6 -41.24 39.03 31.83
N PHE A 7 -41.62 37.77 31.60
CA PHE A 7 -40.67 36.68 31.46
C PHE A 7 -40.20 36.63 30.00
N ALA A 8 -38.93 36.97 29.75
CA ALA A 8 -38.29 36.76 28.46
C ALA A 8 -37.92 35.28 28.33
N ALA A 9 -38.57 34.56 27.42
CA ALA A 9 -38.18 33.21 27.03
C ALA A 9 -36.98 33.32 26.07
N ILE A 10 -35.80 32.92 26.53
CA ILE A 10 -34.60 32.82 25.70
C ILE A 10 -34.66 31.47 24.99
N SER A 11 -35.05 31.46 23.71
CA SER A 11 -34.92 30.30 22.84
C SER A 11 -33.44 30.03 22.58
N LEU A 12 -32.91 29.00 23.24
CA LEU A 12 -31.58 28.47 22.98
C LEU A 12 -31.59 27.70 21.65
N LEU A 13 -31.21 28.37 20.56
CA LEU A 13 -30.90 27.71 19.28
C LEU A 13 -29.65 26.85 19.47
N VAL A 14 -29.86 25.56 19.75
CA VAL A 14 -28.80 24.55 19.67
C VAL A 14 -28.49 24.37 18.18
N ALA A 15 -27.43 25.03 17.71
CA ALA A 15 -26.84 24.71 16.42
C ALA A 15 -26.26 23.30 16.52
N THR A 16 -27.02 22.30 16.06
CA THR A 16 -26.46 20.97 15.82
C THR A 16 -25.42 21.12 14.73
N HIS A 17 -24.13 21.06 15.10
CA HIS A 17 -23.10 20.83 14.12
C HIS A 17 -23.46 19.53 13.40
N LEU A 18 -23.81 19.63 12.11
CA LEU A 18 -23.77 18.49 11.21
C LEU A 18 -22.30 18.07 11.16
N SER A 19 -21.89 17.21 12.08
CA SER A 19 -20.69 16.40 11.93
C SER A 19 -20.93 15.54 10.70
N HIS A 20 -20.65 16.09 9.52
CA HIS A 20 -20.31 15.27 8.39
C HIS A 20 -19.04 14.56 8.83
N ALA A 21 -19.19 13.32 9.26
CA ALA A 21 -18.11 12.37 9.31
C ALA A 21 -17.63 12.19 7.87
N TYR A 22 -16.92 13.19 7.35
CA TYR A 22 -16.02 12.99 6.23
C TYR A 22 -15.02 11.98 6.77
N PRO A 23 -14.98 10.75 6.26
CA PRO A 23 -14.18 9.73 6.90
C PRO A 23 -12.74 10.21 6.80
N ARG A 24 -12.16 10.50 7.96
CA ARG A 24 -10.71 10.54 8.07
C ARG A 24 -10.27 9.15 7.62
N HIS A 25 -9.68 9.04 6.44
CA HIS A 25 -9.22 7.77 5.87
C HIS A 25 -7.95 7.29 6.59
N ASP A 26 -7.92 7.41 7.91
CA ASP A 26 -6.83 6.93 8.75
C ASP A 26 -7.28 5.61 9.41
N PRO A 27 -6.39 4.60 9.44
CA PRO A 27 -5.07 4.59 8.82
C PRO A 27 -5.11 4.53 7.29
N ASN A 28 -4.06 4.98 6.61
CA ASN A 28 -3.87 4.70 5.19
C ASN A 28 -2.44 4.43 4.78
N VAL A 29 -2.30 3.86 3.59
CA VAL A 29 -1.02 3.42 3.02
C VAL A 29 -0.07 4.56 2.67
N TYR A 30 -0.55 5.81 2.62
CA TYR A 30 0.22 6.96 2.17
C TYR A 30 0.66 7.86 3.33
N ASP A 31 -0.29 8.32 4.14
CA ASP A 31 -0.07 9.24 5.24
C ASP A 31 0.86 8.61 6.29
N ASN A 32 1.77 9.42 6.82
CA ASN A 32 2.83 9.01 7.76
C ASN A 32 3.93 8.08 7.20
N GLY A 33 3.88 7.69 5.93
CA GLY A 33 4.98 6.98 5.28
C GLY A 33 4.52 6.11 4.13
N ASN A 34 4.84 6.48 2.91
CA ASN A 34 4.34 5.78 1.72
C ASN A 34 5.28 4.70 1.17
N LEU A 35 6.42 4.42 1.83
CA LEU A 35 7.32 3.31 1.48
C LEU A 35 7.01 2.09 2.35
N TRP A 36 6.75 0.97 1.69
CA TRP A 36 6.46 -0.31 2.33
C TRP A 36 7.34 -1.42 1.79
N THR A 37 7.70 -2.36 2.65
CA THR A 37 8.11 -3.69 2.20
C THR A 37 6.87 -4.57 2.00
N ILE A 38 6.95 -5.48 1.04
CA ILE A 38 5.97 -6.55 0.84
C ILE A 38 6.73 -7.87 0.71
N THR A 39 6.37 -8.84 1.54
CA THR A 39 6.96 -10.17 1.60
C THR A 39 5.93 -11.20 1.19
N PHE A 40 6.29 -12.03 0.21
CA PHE A 40 5.49 -13.17 -0.22
C PHE A 40 5.92 -14.43 0.55
N HIS A 41 4.94 -15.10 1.14
CA HIS A 41 5.07 -16.38 1.79
C HIS A 41 4.27 -17.43 1.03
N ASP A 42 4.89 -18.56 0.77
CA ASP A 42 4.26 -19.69 0.11
C ASP A 42 3.37 -20.48 1.06
N ASP A 43 2.06 -20.44 0.78
CA ASP A 43 1.01 -21.03 1.60
C ASP A 43 0.83 -22.52 1.39
N ASP A 44 1.42 -23.09 0.33
CA ASP A 44 1.43 -24.54 0.14
C ASP A 44 2.50 -25.22 1.02
N SER A 45 3.34 -24.43 1.69
CA SER A 45 4.37 -24.91 2.61
C SER A 45 3.91 -24.83 4.07
N VAL A 46 4.09 -25.92 4.82
CA VAL A 46 3.79 -26.00 6.27
C VAL A 46 4.53 -24.91 7.09
N ASN A 47 5.64 -24.42 6.56
CA ASN A 47 6.50 -23.44 7.23
C ASN A 47 6.28 -21.99 6.75
N HIS A 48 5.34 -21.74 5.83
CA HIS A 48 5.14 -20.44 5.18
C HIS A 48 6.46 -19.83 4.69
N ASN A 49 7.20 -20.61 3.91
CA ASN A 49 8.52 -20.26 3.42
C ASN A 49 8.47 -18.91 2.71
N GLN A 50 9.29 -17.97 3.18
CA GLN A 50 9.46 -16.70 2.51
C GLN A 50 10.11 -16.92 1.14
N TRP A 51 9.48 -16.47 0.07
CA TRP A 51 10.04 -16.55 -1.28
C TRP A 51 10.77 -15.28 -1.69
N ALA A 52 10.12 -14.13 -1.50
CA ALA A 52 10.67 -12.84 -1.92
C ALA A 52 10.18 -11.70 -1.03
N THR A 53 11.03 -10.68 -0.89
CA THR A 53 10.65 -9.38 -0.32
C THR A 53 11.00 -8.28 -1.30
N GLN A 54 10.03 -7.40 -1.53
CA GLN A 54 10.12 -6.23 -2.38
C GLN A 54 9.82 -4.95 -1.62
N ARG A 55 10.07 -3.79 -2.24
CA ARG A 55 9.69 -2.47 -1.74
C ARG A 55 8.72 -1.81 -2.73
N ILE A 56 7.63 -1.29 -2.22
CA ILE A 56 6.63 -0.54 -2.98
C ILE A 56 6.39 0.85 -2.38
N CYS A 57 6.06 1.80 -3.24
CA CYS A 57 5.75 3.18 -2.92
C CYS A 57 4.32 3.49 -3.34
N PHE A 58 3.50 3.94 -2.38
CA PHE A 58 2.18 4.48 -2.68
C PHE A 58 2.28 5.95 -3.13
N THR A 59 1.53 6.31 -4.16
CA THR A 59 1.41 7.70 -4.62
C THR A 59 0.30 8.41 -3.82
N PRO A 60 0.29 9.75 -3.80
CA PRO A 60 -0.84 10.51 -3.27
C PRO A 60 -2.16 10.00 -3.85
N TYR A 61 -3.16 9.88 -2.98
CA TYR A 61 -4.49 9.43 -3.36
C TYR A 61 -5.37 10.59 -3.81
N THR A 62 -6.35 10.27 -4.66
CA THR A 62 -7.48 11.16 -4.92
C THR A 62 -8.53 10.94 -3.85
N LEU A 63 -9.00 12.03 -3.25
CA LEU A 63 -10.14 11.98 -2.34
C LEU A 63 -11.41 11.57 -3.11
N PRO A 64 -12.30 10.82 -2.46
CA PRO A 64 -13.56 10.45 -3.07
C PRO A 64 -14.39 11.68 -3.48
N ALA A 65 -15.02 11.62 -4.66
CA ALA A 65 -16.07 12.57 -5.03
C ALA A 65 -17.27 12.41 -4.08
N ALA A 66 -18.17 13.41 -4.04
CA ALA A 66 -19.38 13.34 -3.21
C ALA A 66 -20.12 12.01 -3.42
N GLY A 67 -20.24 11.22 -2.35
CA GLY A 67 -20.87 9.89 -2.37
C GLY A 67 -19.94 8.68 -2.51
N GLN A 68 -18.61 8.85 -2.58
CA GLN A 68 -17.64 7.74 -2.53
C GLN A 68 -17.00 7.62 -1.13
N THR A 69 -16.66 6.39 -0.70
CA THR A 69 -16.12 6.09 0.63
C THR A 69 -14.65 5.66 0.65
N HIS A 70 -14.12 5.20 -0.49
CA HIS A 70 -12.73 4.75 -0.64
C HIS A 70 -11.78 5.84 -1.16
N ILE A 71 -10.49 5.73 -0.81
CA ILE A 71 -9.41 6.44 -1.50
C ILE A 71 -8.88 5.60 -2.66
N LYS A 72 -8.36 6.26 -3.70
CA LYS A 72 -7.74 5.60 -4.85
C LYS A 72 -6.43 6.26 -5.20
N GLY A 73 -5.47 5.47 -5.69
CA GLY A 73 -4.21 6.00 -6.18
C GLY A 73 -3.45 5.00 -7.01
N LYS A 74 -2.16 5.27 -7.17
CA LYS A 74 -1.21 4.42 -7.89
C LYS A 74 -0.11 3.97 -6.94
N TRP A 75 0.61 2.94 -7.34
CA TRP A 75 1.80 2.51 -6.62
C TRP A 75 2.85 2.02 -7.62
N TYR A 76 4.10 1.99 -7.18
CA TYR A 76 5.20 1.45 -7.96
C TYR A 76 6.20 0.78 -7.05
N SER A 77 6.88 -0.24 -7.57
CA SER A 77 8.00 -0.86 -6.90
C SER A 77 9.22 0.04 -6.96
N THR A 78 10.06 -0.04 -5.93
CA THR A 78 11.41 0.55 -5.89
C THR A 78 12.51 -0.51 -5.90
N SER A 79 12.12 -1.79 -5.93
CA SER A 79 13.05 -2.93 -5.93
C SER A 79 12.87 -3.86 -7.12
N TYR A 80 11.83 -3.67 -7.94
CA TYR A 80 11.57 -4.49 -9.11
C TYR A 80 11.12 -3.62 -10.30
N PRO A 81 11.75 -3.73 -11.48
CA PRO A 81 11.47 -2.87 -12.62
C PRO A 81 10.07 -3.09 -13.15
N ASN A 82 9.46 -1.99 -13.62
CA ASN A 82 8.15 -1.98 -14.28
C ASN A 82 7.01 -2.56 -13.44
N TRP A 83 7.23 -2.88 -12.16
CA TRP A 83 6.19 -3.38 -11.28
C TRP A 83 5.44 -2.23 -10.65
N ASN A 84 4.22 -1.97 -11.14
CA ASN A 84 3.42 -0.83 -10.74
C ASN A 84 1.94 -1.07 -11.02
N GLY A 85 1.08 -0.22 -10.47
CA GLY A 85 -0.33 -0.29 -10.80
C GLY A 85 -1.20 0.65 -9.98
N TYR A 86 -2.38 0.16 -9.62
CA TYR A 86 -3.43 0.94 -8.96
C TYR A 86 -3.74 0.34 -7.60
N TYR A 87 -4.15 1.19 -6.67
CA TYR A 87 -4.71 0.75 -5.41
C TYR A 87 -6.02 1.47 -5.11
N GLN A 88 -6.84 0.80 -4.31
CA GLN A 88 -7.97 1.39 -3.61
C GLN A 88 -7.92 0.96 -2.15
N GLN A 89 -8.47 1.80 -1.28
CA GLN A 89 -8.53 1.50 0.14
C GLN A 89 -9.83 2.03 0.74
N GLU A 90 -10.47 1.20 1.57
CA GLU A 90 -11.64 1.53 2.38
C GLU A 90 -11.41 1.08 3.83
N GLY A 91 -11.37 2.03 4.77
CA GLY A 91 -10.95 1.72 6.14
C GLY A 91 -9.56 1.11 6.16
N ASP A 92 -9.39 -0.02 6.83
CA ASP A 92 -8.11 -0.73 6.92
C ASP A 92 -7.83 -1.64 5.70
N GLU A 93 -8.84 -1.94 4.89
CA GLU A 93 -8.73 -2.85 3.74
C GLU A 93 -8.12 -2.14 2.53
N VAL A 94 -7.06 -2.72 2.00
CA VAL A 94 -6.32 -2.22 0.83
C VAL A 94 -6.32 -3.28 -0.26
N LYS A 95 -6.65 -2.87 -1.49
CA LYS A 95 -6.60 -3.71 -2.70
C LYS A 95 -5.68 -3.09 -3.73
N LEU A 96 -4.70 -3.85 -4.21
CA LEU A 96 -3.74 -3.47 -5.23
C LEU A 96 -3.94 -4.37 -6.45
N LEU A 97 -3.89 -3.74 -7.62
CA LEU A 97 -3.67 -4.43 -8.88
C LEU A 97 -2.36 -3.95 -9.48
N GLY A 98 -1.51 -4.89 -9.84
CA GLY A 98 -0.17 -4.66 -10.35
C GLY A 98 0.06 -5.27 -11.71
N ASN A 99 1.03 -4.72 -12.42
CA ASN A 99 1.59 -5.30 -13.61
C ASN A 99 3.12 -5.25 -13.49
N TYR A 100 3.81 -6.38 -13.66
CA TYR A 100 5.28 -6.47 -13.59
C TYR A 100 5.94 -6.77 -14.95
N ALA A 101 5.15 -7.11 -15.97
CA ALA A 101 5.67 -7.51 -17.27
C ALA A 101 4.83 -6.97 -18.46
N ASN A 102 4.53 -5.67 -18.45
CA ASN A 102 3.87 -4.94 -19.54
C ASN A 102 2.60 -5.61 -20.10
N GLY A 103 1.76 -6.13 -19.20
CA GLY A 103 0.51 -6.84 -19.54
C GLY A 103 0.64 -8.37 -19.55
N VAL A 104 1.84 -8.93 -19.63
CA VAL A 104 2.04 -10.40 -19.64
C VAL A 104 2.03 -10.99 -18.23
N GLY A 105 2.45 -10.20 -17.24
CA GLY A 105 2.54 -10.61 -15.84
C GLY A 105 1.87 -9.59 -14.95
N ASN A 106 0.96 -10.07 -14.11
CA ASN A 106 0.05 -9.27 -13.30
C ASN A 106 0.01 -9.78 -11.86
N ASP A 107 -0.39 -8.90 -10.95
CA ASP A 107 -0.57 -9.21 -9.54
C ASP A 107 -1.87 -8.64 -8.99
N GLY A 108 -2.40 -9.34 -8.00
CA GLY A 108 -3.49 -8.90 -7.14
C GLY A 108 -3.04 -9.08 -5.71
N ILE A 109 -3.08 -8.00 -4.92
CA ILE A 109 -2.74 -8.06 -3.50
C ILE A 109 -3.91 -7.45 -2.73
N SER A 110 -4.39 -8.15 -1.71
CA SER A 110 -5.40 -7.67 -0.77
C SER A 110 -4.89 -7.84 0.65
N PHE A 111 -4.91 -6.77 1.45
CA PHE A 111 -4.44 -6.83 2.83
C PHE A 111 -5.18 -5.83 3.71
N ASP A 112 -5.22 -6.12 5.01
CA ASP A 112 -5.71 -5.20 6.02
C ASP A 112 -4.55 -4.58 6.79
N ILE A 113 -4.64 -3.29 7.12
CA ILE A 113 -3.73 -2.64 8.06
C ILE A 113 -4.06 -3.13 9.48
N VAL A 114 -3.28 -4.09 9.98
CA VAL A 114 -3.56 -4.75 11.27
C VAL A 114 -2.97 -4.02 12.47
N THR A 115 -2.01 -3.10 12.25
CA THR A 115 -1.39 -2.29 13.31
C THR A 115 -1.08 -0.89 12.80
N THR A 116 -1.08 0.10 13.70
CA THR A 116 -0.76 1.48 13.35
C THR A 116 0.33 2.05 14.26
N GLY A 117 1.36 2.63 13.65
CA GLY A 117 2.44 3.34 14.34
C GLY A 117 3.54 3.72 13.36
N LYS A 118 4.32 4.76 13.69
CA LYS A 118 5.25 5.41 12.74
C LYS A 118 6.28 4.47 12.09
N SER A 119 6.65 3.39 12.77
CA SER A 119 7.56 2.32 12.31
C SER A 119 7.02 0.92 12.54
N THR A 120 5.76 0.80 12.98
CA THR A 120 5.14 -0.45 13.39
C THR A 120 3.87 -0.73 12.60
N THR A 121 3.51 0.08 11.60
CA THR A 121 2.37 -0.25 10.74
C THR A 121 2.69 -1.50 9.92
N ILE A 122 1.92 -2.55 10.20
CA ILE A 122 1.92 -3.83 9.49
C ILE A 122 0.60 -3.98 8.74
N GLY A 123 0.69 -4.50 7.52
CA GLY A 123 -0.44 -5.03 6.76
C GLY A 123 -0.28 -6.54 6.57
N ALA A 124 -1.37 -7.28 6.56
CA ALA A 124 -1.36 -8.73 6.33
C ALA A 124 -2.52 -9.13 5.41
N GLY A 125 -2.27 -10.07 4.50
CA GLY A 125 -3.29 -10.58 3.59
C GLY A 125 -2.73 -11.53 2.56
N HIS A 126 -3.22 -11.44 1.31
CA HIS A 126 -2.91 -12.38 0.24
C HIS A 126 -2.33 -11.68 -1.00
N TRP A 127 -1.48 -12.41 -1.72
CA TRP A 127 -0.93 -12.05 -3.01
C TRP A 127 -1.20 -13.19 -3.99
N VAL A 128 -1.85 -12.86 -5.10
CA VAL A 128 -1.91 -13.71 -6.30
C VAL A 128 -1.06 -13.09 -7.42
N GLU A 129 -0.13 -13.86 -7.97
CA GLU A 129 0.60 -13.51 -9.19
C GLU A 129 0.09 -14.39 -10.33
N TRP A 130 -0.11 -13.81 -11.51
CA TRP A 130 -0.43 -14.60 -12.70
C TRP A 130 0.24 -14.09 -13.96
N ARG A 131 0.40 -15.00 -14.93
CA ARG A 131 0.84 -14.65 -16.29
C ARG A 131 -0.21 -14.97 -17.33
N ASP A 132 -0.48 -13.99 -18.18
CA ASP A 132 -1.34 -14.12 -19.34
C ASP A 132 -0.55 -14.82 -20.47
N SER A 133 -0.69 -16.14 -20.57
CA SER A 133 0.02 -16.98 -21.56
C SER A 133 -0.73 -17.16 -22.89
N GLY A 134 -1.70 -16.31 -23.19
CA GLY A 134 -2.50 -16.43 -24.41
C GLY A 134 -3.28 -17.74 -24.47
N TRP A 135 -2.80 -18.71 -25.26
CA TRP A 135 -3.49 -19.98 -25.56
C TRP A 135 -3.33 -21.09 -24.50
N ALA A 136 -2.37 -20.96 -23.59
CA ALA A 136 -2.17 -21.90 -22.48
C ALA A 136 -2.82 -21.38 -21.20
N SER A 137 -3.23 -22.30 -20.32
CA SER A 137 -3.76 -21.95 -18.99
C SER A 137 -2.80 -21.01 -18.26
N PRO A 138 -3.28 -19.87 -17.75
CA PRO A 138 -2.45 -18.92 -17.03
C PRO A 138 -1.73 -19.62 -15.87
N PHE A 139 -0.45 -19.30 -15.71
CA PHE A 139 0.30 -19.66 -14.51
C PHE A 139 -0.22 -18.81 -13.37
N HIS A 140 -0.57 -19.43 -12.24
CA HIS A 140 -1.03 -18.75 -11.04
C HIS A 140 -0.20 -19.20 -9.85
N VAL A 141 0.13 -18.24 -8.98
CA VAL A 141 0.72 -18.50 -7.68
C VAL A 141 -0.05 -17.72 -6.64
N PHE A 142 -0.40 -18.38 -5.54
CA PHE A 142 -1.10 -17.80 -4.41
C PHE A 142 -0.22 -17.90 -3.17
N GLY A 143 -0.29 -16.90 -2.31
CA GLY A 143 0.38 -16.94 -1.03
C GLY A 143 0.00 -15.78 -0.13
N ASN A 144 0.55 -15.80 1.07
CA ASN A 144 0.35 -14.75 2.04
C ASN A 144 1.28 -13.56 1.76
N ALA A 145 0.77 -12.36 1.99
CA ALA A 145 1.48 -11.11 1.90
C ALA A 145 1.63 -10.49 3.28
N LEU A 146 2.87 -10.24 3.69
CA LEU A 146 3.17 -9.42 4.86
C LEU A 146 3.74 -8.07 4.38
N LEU A 147 3.13 -6.98 4.83
CA LEU A 147 3.56 -5.64 4.50
C LEU A 147 4.03 -4.90 5.75
N GLN A 148 5.12 -4.16 5.64
CA GLN A 148 5.61 -3.29 6.71
C GLN A 148 5.95 -1.92 6.18
N ARG A 149 5.44 -0.87 6.84
CA ARG A 149 5.78 0.51 6.54
C ARG A 149 7.20 0.79 7.01
N ILE A 150 8.07 1.19 6.09
CA ILE A 150 9.51 1.37 6.35
C ILE A 150 10.01 2.79 6.07
N GLY A 151 9.15 3.72 5.65
CA GLY A 151 9.53 5.12 5.51
C GLY A 151 8.75 5.88 4.45
N LYS A 152 9.45 6.76 3.72
CA LYS A 152 8.88 7.64 2.70
C LYS A 152 9.63 7.51 1.38
N CYS A 153 8.89 7.64 0.28
CA CYS A 153 9.42 7.78 -1.07
C CYS A 153 9.28 9.23 -1.52
N ASN A 154 10.26 9.71 -2.29
CA ASN A 154 10.12 10.97 -3.01
C ASN A 154 9.26 10.72 -4.24
N VAL A 155 8.06 11.30 -4.25
CA VAL A 155 7.09 11.12 -5.32
C VAL A 155 7.02 12.41 -6.13
N PRO A 156 7.31 12.40 -7.45
CA PRO A 156 7.76 13.61 -8.14
C PRO A 156 6.73 14.73 -8.34
N HIS A 157 5.41 14.50 -8.24
CA HIS A 157 4.34 15.52 -8.24
C HIS A 157 2.97 14.83 -8.26
N THR A 158 1.89 15.60 -8.16
CA THR A 158 0.50 15.15 -8.34
C THR A 158 -0.20 15.93 -9.45
N PRO A 159 -1.01 15.28 -10.31
CA PRO A 159 -1.25 13.83 -10.40
C PRO A 159 -0.11 13.10 -11.10
N ILE A 160 0.22 11.88 -10.66
CA ILE A 160 1.19 11.01 -11.35
C ILE A 160 0.57 10.47 -12.63
N THR A 161 1.22 10.68 -13.77
CA THR A 161 0.84 10.12 -15.07
C THR A 161 1.41 8.71 -15.26
N LYS A 162 0.95 7.99 -16.28
CA LYS A 162 1.55 6.69 -16.66
C LYS A 162 3.01 6.86 -17.11
N ALA A 163 3.35 8.00 -17.73
CA ALA A 163 4.71 8.31 -18.14
C ALA A 163 5.64 8.49 -16.93
N ASP A 164 5.15 9.12 -15.86
CA ASP A 164 5.92 9.30 -14.63
C ASP A 164 6.23 7.95 -13.96
N LEU A 165 5.25 7.03 -13.91
CA LEU A 165 5.49 5.67 -13.43
C LEU A 165 6.54 4.94 -14.27
N ALA A 166 6.48 5.08 -15.59
CA ALA A 166 7.46 4.48 -16.49
C ALA A 166 8.87 5.08 -16.29
N LEU A 167 8.98 6.37 -15.98
CA LEU A 167 10.26 7.00 -15.66
C LEU A 167 10.82 6.48 -14.34
N LEU A 168 10.01 6.42 -13.28
CA LEU A 168 10.40 5.86 -11.98
C LEU A 168 10.84 4.39 -12.09
N ALA A 169 10.21 3.63 -12.99
CA ALA A 169 10.52 2.23 -13.22
C ALA A 169 11.83 1.98 -13.99
N ARG A 170 12.32 2.93 -14.80
CA ARG A 170 13.50 2.74 -15.68
C ARG A 170 14.82 2.60 -14.93
N GLU A 171 14.91 3.19 -13.75
CA GLU A 171 16.16 3.20 -12.97
C GLU A 171 16.33 1.97 -12.07
N ILE A 172 15.28 1.15 -11.97
CA ILE A 172 15.24 0.01 -11.06
C ILE A 172 15.81 -1.21 -11.80
N LYS A 173 16.85 -1.82 -11.21
CA LYS A 173 17.37 -3.10 -11.71
C LYS A 173 16.55 -4.25 -11.12
N PRO A 174 16.27 -5.31 -11.89
CA PRO A 174 15.67 -6.50 -11.32
C PRO A 174 16.59 -7.13 -10.27
N ARG A 175 15.98 -7.87 -9.34
CA ARG A 175 16.66 -8.44 -8.17
C ARG A 175 17.54 -9.60 -8.59
N SER A 176 18.67 -9.77 -7.93
CA SER A 176 19.50 -10.96 -8.12
C SER A 176 18.95 -12.13 -7.32
N LEU A 177 19.14 -13.33 -7.85
CA LEU A 177 18.94 -14.59 -7.13
C LEU A 177 20.22 -14.95 -6.37
N LEU A 178 20.09 -15.73 -5.31
CA LEU A 178 21.20 -16.30 -4.53
C LEU A 178 22.15 -17.14 -5.40
N THR A 179 21.63 -17.67 -6.51
CA THR A 179 22.38 -18.44 -7.52
C THR A 179 23.17 -17.56 -8.51
N GLY A 180 23.07 -16.23 -8.41
CA GLY A 180 23.77 -15.29 -9.29
C GLY A 180 22.99 -14.86 -10.54
N GLY A 181 21.82 -15.45 -10.80
CA GLY A 181 20.91 -15.05 -11.88
C GLY A 181 20.11 -13.78 -11.56
N THR A 182 19.31 -13.34 -12.53
CA THR A 182 18.34 -12.24 -12.36
C THR A 182 16.95 -12.83 -12.14
N ALA A 183 16.18 -12.27 -11.21
CA ALA A 183 14.79 -12.64 -10.99
C ALA A 183 13.93 -12.18 -12.18
N GLU A 184 13.14 -13.12 -12.71
CA GLU A 184 12.20 -12.93 -13.82
C GLU A 184 10.82 -12.46 -13.35
N PHE A 185 10.48 -12.70 -12.08
CA PHE A 185 9.22 -12.27 -11.46
C PHE A 185 9.42 -11.75 -10.02
N PRO A 186 8.55 -10.84 -9.55
CA PRO A 186 8.62 -10.27 -8.20
C PRO A 186 8.65 -11.31 -7.08
N ILE A 187 7.88 -12.40 -7.20
CA ILE A 187 7.81 -13.44 -6.16
C ILE A 187 8.88 -14.53 -6.28
N GLN A 188 9.82 -14.43 -7.23
CA GLN A 188 10.75 -15.53 -7.48
C GLN A 188 11.55 -15.92 -6.25
N GLN A 189 11.49 -17.20 -5.90
CA GLN A 189 12.15 -17.75 -4.74
C GLN A 189 13.67 -17.57 -4.82
N GLY A 190 14.29 -17.31 -3.67
CA GLY A 190 15.74 -17.25 -3.55
C GLY A 190 16.31 -15.93 -4.05
N GLN A 191 15.52 -14.85 -4.07
CA GLN A 191 16.06 -13.51 -4.27
C GLN A 191 17.00 -13.10 -3.13
N VAL A 192 18.11 -12.44 -3.47
CA VAL A 192 19.05 -11.87 -2.50
C VAL A 192 18.30 -10.93 -1.56
N PRO A 193 18.51 -10.94 -0.23
CA PRO A 193 17.82 -10.03 0.69
C PRO A 193 17.89 -8.55 0.28
N LEU A 194 16.88 -7.75 0.63
CA LEU A 194 16.93 -6.31 0.39
C LEU A 194 18.06 -5.71 1.22
N GLN A 195 19.03 -5.07 0.57
CA GLN A 195 20.05 -4.32 1.31
C GLN A 195 19.39 -3.08 1.96
N GLY A 196 19.64 -2.91 3.26
CA GLY A 196 19.14 -1.77 4.04
C GLY A 196 17.89 -2.02 4.90
N THR A 197 17.65 -3.24 5.40
CA THR A 197 16.66 -3.45 6.49
C THR A 197 17.27 -3.41 7.90
N ASN A 198 18.61 -3.44 8.05
CA ASN A 198 19.28 -3.65 9.36
C ASN A 198 20.29 -2.55 9.76
N LYS A 199 20.05 -1.25 9.48
CA LYS A 199 20.91 -0.16 10.01
C LYS A 199 20.20 0.94 10.79
N LEU A 200 18.88 0.93 10.86
CA LEU A 200 18.12 1.91 11.65
C LEU A 200 17.91 1.50 13.11
N GLU A 201 18.12 0.22 13.48
CA GLU A 201 18.20 -0.21 14.89
C GLU A 201 19.58 0.04 15.52
N THR A 202 20.63 0.20 14.71
CA THR A 202 21.99 0.51 15.21
C THR A 202 22.26 2.01 15.40
N LEU A 203 21.36 2.90 15.00
CA LEU A 203 21.57 4.36 15.07
C LEU A 203 20.76 5.08 16.16
N PHE A 204 19.82 4.38 16.82
CA PHE A 204 19.15 4.87 18.03
C PHE A 204 18.84 3.68 18.95
N PRO A 205 19.78 3.25 19.82
CA PRO A 205 19.40 2.38 20.92
C PRO A 205 18.40 3.16 21.78
N LEU A 206 17.23 2.56 22.02
CA LEU A 206 16.25 3.10 22.97
C LEU A 206 16.95 3.27 24.34
N GLN A 207 17.10 4.51 24.77
CA GLN A 207 17.09 4.89 26.18
C GLN A 207 15.69 5.39 26.52
#